data_AF-A0A1B3BDA7-F1
#
_entry.id   AF-A0A1B3BDA7-F1
#
_cell.length_a   1.000
_cell.length_b   1.000
_cell.length_c   1.000
_cell.angle_alpha   90.00
_cell.angle_beta   90.00
_cell.angle_gamma   90.00
#
_symmetry.space_group_name_H-M   'P 1'
#
loop_
_entity.id
_entity.type
_entity.pdbx_description
1 polymer ?
#
loop_
_entity_poly.entity_id
_entity_poly.type
_entity_poly.pdbx_seq_one_letter_code
_entity_poly.pdbx_strand_id
1 'polypeptide(L)'
;MSFKLHPVLANDCIVIGEFQLSQVLLMNDEHYPWVILVPMVAEISEVFELSQSQQTILAEESTFVLKAMSETFKADKMNQAALGNMVPQLHIHHVARFHDDAAWPAPIWGKVTPKKYSEQALQQMVADLHKAFSHHSSYQPL
;
A
#
# COMPACT_ATOMS: atom_id res chain seq x y z
N MET A 1 -5.46 -17.22 -15.34
CA MET A 1 -6.74 -17.10 -14.57
C MET A 1 -7.12 -15.62 -14.45
N SER A 2 -8.31 -15.27 -13.94
CA SER A 2 -8.63 -13.86 -13.61
C SER A 2 -7.99 -13.47 -12.28
N PHE A 3 -7.63 -12.19 -12.11
CA PHE A 3 -7.13 -11.67 -10.84
C PHE A 3 -8.14 -11.92 -9.69
N LYS A 4 -7.62 -12.26 -8.52
CA LYS A 4 -8.35 -12.34 -7.26
C LYS A 4 -7.41 -11.94 -6.12
N LEU A 5 -7.86 -11.04 -5.25
CA LEU A 5 -7.08 -10.66 -4.08
C LEU A 5 -6.88 -11.85 -3.13
N HIS A 6 -5.64 -12.03 -2.66
CA HIS A 6 -5.29 -13.12 -1.76
C HIS A 6 -6.07 -13.02 -0.44
N PRO A 7 -6.61 -14.13 0.11
CA PRO A 7 -7.48 -14.08 1.30
C PRO A 7 -6.86 -13.40 2.53
N VAL A 8 -5.55 -13.57 2.74
CA VAL A 8 -4.84 -12.90 3.84
C VAL A 8 -4.82 -11.38 3.65
N LEU A 9 -4.54 -10.89 2.44
CA LEU A 9 -4.59 -9.45 2.15
C LEU A 9 -6.01 -8.90 2.31
N ALA A 10 -7.02 -9.66 1.85
CA ALA A 10 -8.42 -9.28 1.99
C ALA A 10 -8.89 -9.26 3.46
N ASN A 11 -8.28 -10.04 4.35
CA ASN A 11 -8.60 -10.06 5.77
C ASN A 11 -7.88 -8.96 6.56
N ASP A 12 -6.62 -8.71 6.22
CA ASP A 12 -5.74 -7.82 6.98
C ASP A 12 -5.83 -6.36 6.52
N CYS A 13 -6.37 -6.12 5.33
CA CYS A 13 -6.45 -4.80 4.71
C CYS A 13 -7.89 -4.36 4.40
N ILE A 14 -8.03 -3.07 4.15
CA ILE A 14 -9.23 -2.42 3.59
C ILE A 14 -8.91 -2.06 2.14
N VAL A 15 -9.77 -2.47 1.19
CA VAL A 15 -9.66 -1.99 -0.21
C VAL A 15 -10.18 -0.56 -0.26
N ILE A 16 -9.37 0.36 -0.78
CA ILE A 16 -9.72 1.80 -0.83
C ILE A 16 -9.77 2.34 -2.27
N GLY A 17 -9.55 1.52 -3.28
CA GLY A 17 -9.60 1.97 -4.67
C GLY A 17 -8.60 1.24 -5.54
N GLU A 18 -8.43 1.74 -6.75
CA GLU A 18 -7.63 1.11 -7.79
C GLU A 18 -6.91 2.17 -8.62
N PHE A 19 -5.71 1.87 -9.06
CA PHE A 19 -5.07 2.53 -10.20
C PHE A 19 -5.28 1.69 -11.46
N GLN A 20 -4.60 2.05 -12.55
CA GLN A 20 -4.69 1.33 -13.82
C GLN A 20 -4.23 -0.13 -13.70
N LEU A 21 -3.13 -0.38 -12.99
CA LEU A 21 -2.55 -1.71 -12.82
C LEU A 21 -2.83 -2.26 -11.43
N SER A 22 -2.81 -1.44 -10.38
CA SER A 22 -2.80 -1.92 -9.00
C SER A 22 -4.09 -1.65 -8.24
N GLN A 23 -4.57 -2.65 -7.50
CA GLN A 23 -5.54 -2.42 -6.43
C GLN A 23 -4.81 -1.77 -5.24
N VAL A 24 -5.47 -0.79 -4.61
CA VAL A 24 -4.93 0.01 -3.51
C VAL A 24 -5.58 -0.46 -2.21
N LEU A 25 -4.73 -0.94 -1.30
CA LEU A 25 -5.14 -1.41 0.01
C LEU A 25 -4.57 -0.51 1.10
N LEU A 26 -5.34 -0.30 2.15
CA LEU A 26 -4.89 0.24 3.43
C LEU A 26 -4.69 -0.92 4.40
N MET A 27 -3.48 -1.11 4.92
CA MET A 27 -3.24 -2.08 6.00
C MET A 27 -4.02 -1.66 7.24
N ASN A 28 -4.72 -2.58 7.92
CA ASN A 28 -5.49 -2.28 9.12
C ASN A 28 -4.62 -2.20 10.38
N ASP A 29 -3.61 -1.33 10.32
CA ASP A 29 -2.69 -1.03 11.42
C ASP A 29 -2.52 0.50 11.54
N GLU A 30 -3.04 1.10 12.61
CA GLU A 30 -3.05 2.55 12.82
C GLU A 30 -1.72 3.12 13.29
N HIS A 31 -0.73 2.27 13.60
CA HIS A 31 0.60 2.74 13.99
C HIS A 31 1.29 3.55 12.88
N TYR A 32 0.94 3.28 11.61
CA TYR A 32 1.60 3.88 10.45
C TYR A 32 0.58 4.13 9.33
N PRO A 33 0.65 5.25 8.60
CA PRO A 33 0.02 5.35 7.28
C PRO A 33 0.68 4.35 6.33
N TRP A 34 -0.03 3.27 6.01
CA TRP A 34 0.51 2.11 5.31
C TRP A 34 -0.40 1.65 4.17
N VAL A 35 0.02 1.98 2.95
CA VAL A 35 -0.63 1.55 1.71
C VAL A 35 0.08 0.34 1.12
N ILE A 36 -0.69 -0.53 0.49
CA ILE A 36 -0.17 -1.67 -0.27
C ILE A 36 -0.75 -1.62 -1.67
N LEU A 37 0.12 -1.71 -2.68
CA LEU A 37 -0.28 -1.89 -4.06
C LEU A 37 -0.22 -3.36 -4.44
N VAL A 38 -1.30 -3.88 -5.02
CA VAL A 38 -1.39 -5.25 -5.55
C VAL A 38 -1.68 -5.18 -7.05
N PRO A 39 -0.69 -5.45 -7.91
CA PRO A 39 -0.94 -5.54 -9.35
C PRO A 39 -2.07 -6.52 -9.66
N MET A 40 -3.06 -6.08 -10.43
CA MET A 40 -4.25 -6.85 -10.80
C MET A 40 -3.97 -7.84 -11.94
N VAL A 41 -2.88 -8.59 -11.81
CA VAL A 41 -2.39 -9.61 -12.74
C VAL A 41 -2.36 -10.94 -12.01
N ALA A 42 -2.99 -11.97 -12.58
CA ALA A 42 -3.06 -13.27 -11.94
C ALA A 42 -1.69 -13.96 -11.93
N GLU A 43 -1.43 -14.73 -10.87
CA GLU A 43 -0.28 -15.66 -10.79
C GLU A 43 1.09 -14.97 -10.84
N ILE A 44 1.17 -13.72 -10.36
CA ILE A 44 2.41 -12.97 -10.20
C ILE A 44 2.83 -12.97 -8.72
N SER A 45 4.07 -13.36 -8.48
CA SER A 45 4.73 -13.34 -7.18
C SER A 45 5.84 -12.31 -7.07
N GLU A 46 6.51 -12.02 -8.18
CA GLU A 46 7.65 -11.13 -8.25
C GLU A 46 7.49 -10.06 -9.32
N VAL A 47 8.10 -8.89 -9.11
CA VAL A 47 8.01 -7.77 -10.06
C VAL A 47 8.54 -8.15 -11.44
N PHE A 48 9.59 -8.99 -11.52
CA PHE A 48 10.18 -9.39 -12.79
C PHE A 48 9.28 -10.32 -13.62
N GLU A 49 8.23 -10.89 -13.03
CA GLU A 49 7.25 -11.74 -13.74
C GLU A 49 6.20 -10.91 -14.47
N LEU A 50 6.06 -9.62 -14.12
CA LEU A 50 5.26 -8.67 -14.89
C LEU A 50 5.91 -8.39 -16.25
N SER A 51 5.11 -8.06 -17.25
CA SER A 51 5.64 -7.57 -18.52
C SER A 51 6.42 -6.26 -18.33
N GLN A 52 7.33 -5.94 -19.24
CA GLN A 52 8.12 -4.71 -19.14
C GLN A 52 7.24 -3.44 -19.03
N SER A 53 6.11 -3.40 -19.76
CA SER A 53 5.17 -2.28 -19.68
C SER A 53 4.45 -2.22 -18.33
N GLN A 54 4.08 -3.37 -17.76
CA GLN A 54 3.46 -3.45 -16.43
C GLN A 54 4.45 -3.05 -15.34
N GLN A 55 5.73 -3.44 -15.45
CA GLN A 55 6.77 -3.00 -14.51
C GLN A 55 6.92 -1.47 -14.51
N THR A 56 6.88 -0.83 -15.68
CA THR A 56 6.90 0.63 -15.79
C THR A 56 5.68 1.26 -15.11
N ILE A 57 4.47 0.76 -15.39
CA ILE A 57 3.25 1.29 -14.76
C ILE A 57 3.30 1.12 -13.24
N LEU A 58 3.72 -0.05 -12.74
CA LEU A 58 3.87 -0.30 -11.30
C LEU A 58 4.87 0.67 -10.66
N ALA A 59 6.00 0.93 -11.33
CA ALA A 59 7.00 1.87 -10.83
C ALA A 59 6.46 3.31 -10.77
N GLU A 60 5.67 3.73 -11.76
CA GLU A 60 5.01 5.04 -11.79
C GLU A 60 3.96 5.18 -10.68
N GLU A 61 3.05 4.22 -10.56
CA GLU A 61 2.03 4.16 -9.50
C GLU A 61 2.67 4.18 -8.10
N SER A 62 3.68 3.32 -7.91
CA SER A 62 4.44 3.24 -6.65
C SER A 62 5.15 4.54 -6.31
N THR A 63 5.80 5.19 -7.28
CA THR A 63 6.50 6.46 -7.08
C THR A 63 5.51 7.57 -6.72
N PHE A 64 4.36 7.60 -7.39
CA PHE A 64 3.29 8.53 -7.07
C PHE A 64 2.78 8.35 -5.63
N VAL A 65 2.45 7.12 -5.22
CA VAL A 65 1.99 6.82 -3.86
C VAL A 65 3.01 7.25 -2.81
N LEU A 66 4.30 6.93 -3.01
CA LEU A 66 5.37 7.34 -2.10
C LEU A 66 5.41 8.87 -1.92
N LYS A 67 5.37 9.61 -3.02
CA LYS A 67 5.43 11.07 -2.99
C LYS A 67 4.19 11.66 -2.33
N ALA A 68 3.00 11.24 -2.77
CA ALA A 68 1.73 11.75 -2.27
C ALA A 68 1.55 11.49 -0.76
N MET A 69 1.91 10.29 -0.29
CA MET A 69 1.88 9.98 1.15
C MET A 69 2.92 10.78 1.93
N SER A 70 4.14 10.91 1.42
CA SER A 70 5.19 11.69 2.08
C SER A 70 4.76 13.14 2.29
N GLU A 71 4.15 13.77 1.29
CA GLU A 71 3.68 15.16 1.34
C GLU A 71 2.45 15.31 2.25
N THR A 72 1.49 14.39 2.14
CA THR A 72 0.22 14.43 2.91
C THR A 72 0.47 14.25 4.40
N PHE A 73 1.28 13.25 4.78
CA PHE A 73 1.54 12.92 6.18
C PHE A 73 2.79 13.59 6.75
N LYS A 74 3.54 14.34 5.92
CA LYS A 74 4.82 14.97 6.29
C LYS A 74 5.79 13.96 6.90
N ALA A 75 5.90 12.79 6.26
CA ALA A 75 6.74 11.70 6.73
C ALA A 75 8.22 12.11 6.76
N ASP A 76 8.95 11.71 7.80
CA ASP A 76 10.41 11.88 7.87
C ASP A 76 11.10 11.00 6.82
N LYS A 77 10.53 9.82 6.55
CA LYS A 77 11.03 8.87 5.55
C LYS A 77 9.92 7.99 5.01
N MET A 78 9.99 7.65 3.73
CA MET A 78 9.19 6.55 3.17
C MET A 78 9.96 5.23 3.18
N ASN A 79 9.27 4.14 3.53
CA ASN A 79 9.75 2.77 3.31
C ASN A 79 8.94 2.12 2.19
N GLN A 80 9.63 1.37 1.33
CA GLN A 80 9.03 0.60 0.24
C GLN A 80 9.64 -0.80 0.25
N ALA A 81 8.82 -1.84 0.10
CA ALA A 81 9.32 -3.21 -0.06
C ALA A 81 8.32 -4.12 -0.79
N ALA A 82 8.86 -5.04 -1.59
CA ALA A 82 8.19 -6.28 -1.97
C ALA A 82 8.86 -7.40 -1.17
N LEU A 83 8.10 -8.12 -0.33
CA LEU A 83 8.61 -9.20 0.51
C LEU A 83 8.00 -10.55 0.13
N GLY A 84 6.71 -10.76 0.41
CA GLY A 84 5.98 -11.92 -0.10
C GLY A 84 6.28 -13.29 0.52
N ASN A 85 7.15 -13.40 1.53
CA ASN A 85 7.57 -14.69 2.11
C ASN A 85 6.41 -15.64 2.53
N MET A 86 5.30 -15.08 3.03
CA MET A 86 4.12 -15.85 3.48
C MET A 86 2.91 -15.73 2.55
N VAL A 87 2.82 -14.63 1.81
CA VAL A 87 1.72 -14.31 0.89
C VAL A 87 2.35 -14.20 -0.50
N PRO A 88 2.21 -15.24 -1.35
CA PRO A 88 2.96 -15.33 -2.60
C PRO A 88 2.42 -14.40 -3.70
N GLN A 89 1.23 -13.81 -3.54
CA GLN A 89 0.73 -12.82 -4.50
C GLN A 89 1.56 -11.55 -4.37
N LEU A 90 2.09 -11.04 -5.48
CA LEU A 90 2.88 -9.81 -5.51
C LEU A 90 2.11 -8.65 -4.88
N HIS A 91 2.74 -8.01 -3.89
CA HIS A 91 2.23 -6.81 -3.25
C HIS A 91 3.40 -5.94 -2.80
N ILE A 92 3.27 -4.63 -2.96
CA ILE A 92 4.30 -3.65 -2.66
C ILE A 92 3.82 -2.80 -1.49
N HIS A 93 4.58 -2.78 -0.40
CA HIS A 93 4.29 -1.95 0.76
C HIS A 93 4.82 -0.53 0.57
N HIS A 94 4.05 0.46 1.02
CA HIS A 94 4.40 1.88 1.06
C HIS A 94 4.04 2.44 2.43
N VAL A 95 5.05 2.82 3.21
CA VAL A 95 4.86 3.20 4.61
C VAL A 95 5.46 4.58 4.88
N ALA A 96 4.66 5.48 5.42
CA ALA A 96 5.13 6.74 6.00
C ALA A 96 5.74 6.47 7.39
N ARG A 97 6.99 6.86 7.58
CA ARG A 97 7.76 6.66 8.82
C ARG A 97 8.08 7.99 9.50
N PHE A 98 8.20 7.93 10.82
CA PHE A 98 8.46 9.09 11.68
C PHE A 98 9.52 8.73 12.73
N HIS A 99 10.32 9.70 13.16
CA HIS A 99 11.35 9.49 14.19
C HIS A 99 10.80 8.98 15.53
N ASP A 100 9.52 9.26 15.82
CA ASP A 100 8.80 8.87 17.03
C ASP A 100 7.80 7.72 16.80
N ASP A 101 7.81 7.08 15.62
CA ASP A 101 6.94 5.94 15.35
C ASP A 101 7.32 4.70 16.17
N ALA A 102 6.38 3.77 16.32
CA ALA A 102 6.51 2.62 17.22
C ALA A 102 7.65 1.64 16.86
N ALA A 103 8.26 1.76 15.68
CA ALA A 103 9.34 0.88 15.22
C ALA A 103 10.65 1.62 14.94
N TRP A 104 10.70 2.95 14.91
CA TRP A 104 11.88 3.68 14.49
C TRP A 104 13.13 3.36 15.33
N PRO A 105 14.33 3.18 14.72
CA PRO A 105 14.66 3.19 13.29
C PRO A 105 14.55 1.82 12.60
N ALA A 106 14.00 0.81 13.28
CA ALA A 106 13.87 -0.53 12.75
C ALA A 106 12.78 -0.64 11.65
N PRO A 107 12.81 -1.71 10.84
CA PRO A 107 11.69 -2.07 9.98
C PRO A 107 10.41 -2.32 10.78
N ILE A 108 9.24 -2.04 10.20
CA ILE A 108 7.94 -2.19 10.88
C ILE A 108 7.48 -3.65 11.00
N TRP A 109 7.88 -4.51 10.06
CA TRP A 109 7.32 -5.85 9.90
C TRP A 109 7.62 -6.73 11.11
N GLY A 110 6.57 -7.09 11.85
CA GLY A 110 6.67 -7.93 13.06
C GLY A 110 7.25 -7.22 14.29
N LYS A 111 7.45 -5.90 14.25
CA LYS A 111 8.06 -5.16 15.35
C LYS A 111 7.08 -4.92 16.51
N VAL A 112 5.84 -4.61 16.19
CA VAL A 112 4.74 -4.39 17.15
C VAL A 112 3.51 -5.18 16.73
N THR A 113 2.62 -5.45 17.67
CA THR A 113 1.32 -6.08 17.35
C THR A 113 0.44 -5.06 16.62
N PRO A 114 -0.19 -5.40 15.49
CA PRO A 114 -1.04 -4.46 14.76
C PRO A 114 -2.17 -3.91 15.63
N LYS A 115 -2.43 -2.60 15.52
CA LYS A 115 -3.55 -1.94 16.18
C LYS A 115 -4.56 -1.55 15.12
N LYS A 116 -5.74 -2.18 15.15
CA LYS A 116 -6.81 -1.85 14.20
C LYS A 116 -7.28 -0.41 14.38
N TYR A 117 -7.61 0.23 13.27
CA TYR A 117 -8.24 1.55 13.30
C TYR A 117 -9.59 1.49 14.03
N SER A 118 -9.89 2.53 14.80
CA SER A 118 -11.29 2.85 15.14
C SER A 118 -12.06 3.26 13.88
N GLU A 119 -13.38 3.15 13.87
CA GLU A 119 -14.20 3.54 12.72
C GLU A 119 -13.95 4.99 12.26
N GLN A 120 -13.89 5.93 13.20
CA GLN A 120 -13.61 7.34 12.90
C GLN A 120 -12.20 7.54 12.35
N ALA A 121 -11.19 6.90 12.94
CA ALA A 121 -9.81 7.00 12.47
C ALA A 121 -9.65 6.40 11.07
N LEU A 122 -10.32 5.28 10.79
CA LEU A 122 -10.32 4.64 9.48
C LEU A 122 -10.94 5.56 8.43
N GLN A 123 -12.12 6.13 8.69
CA GLN A 123 -12.79 7.05 7.78
C GLN A 123 -11.91 8.26 7.45
N GLN A 124 -11.24 8.84 8.46
CA GLN A 124 -10.34 9.96 8.26
C GLN A 124 -9.12 9.57 7.42
N MET A 125 -8.47 8.44 7.74
CA MET A 125 -7.31 7.94 6.99
C MET A 125 -7.66 7.67 5.52
N VAL A 126 -8.80 7.03 5.26
CA VAL A 126 -9.27 6.76 3.90
C VAL A 126 -9.55 8.06 3.15
N ALA A 127 -10.20 9.05 3.79
CA ALA A 127 -10.46 10.36 3.17
C ALA A 127 -9.15 11.11 2.83
N ASP A 128 -8.16 11.09 3.71
CA ASP A 128 -6.86 11.71 3.48
C ASP A 128 -6.11 11.04 2.32
N LEU A 129 -6.17 9.71 2.23
CA LEU A 129 -5.58 8.96 1.11
C LEU A 129 -6.30 9.22 -0.22
N HIS A 130 -7.63 9.24 -0.25
CA HIS A 130 -8.36 9.59 -1.47
C HIS A 130 -8.00 10.99 -1.95
N LYS A 131 -7.92 11.95 -1.03
CA LYS A 131 -7.49 13.31 -1.36
C LYS A 131 -6.07 13.32 -1.94
N ALA A 132 -5.14 12.62 -1.28
CA ALA A 132 -3.75 12.52 -1.72
C ALA A 132 -3.63 11.90 -3.13
N PHE A 133 -4.45 10.89 -3.42
CA PHE A 133 -4.39 10.15 -4.67
C PHE A 133 -5.24 10.72 -5.80
N SER A 134 -6.16 11.65 -5.52
CA SER A 134 -7.04 12.30 -6.49
C SER A 134 -6.32 13.03 -7.64
N HIS A 135 -5.02 13.33 -7.47
CA HIS A 135 -4.20 13.97 -8.50
C HIS A 135 -3.62 12.99 -9.53
N HIS A 136 -3.70 11.67 -9.31
CA HIS A 136 -3.28 10.69 -10.30
C HIS A 136 -4.39 10.44 -11.31
N SER A 137 -4.07 10.50 -12.59
CA SER A 137 -5.06 10.38 -13.68
C SER A 137 -5.81 9.04 -13.70
N SER A 138 -5.19 7.97 -13.22
CA SER A 138 -5.79 6.63 -13.21
C SER A 138 -6.40 6.21 -11.88
N TYR A 139 -6.28 7.01 -10.81
CA TYR A 139 -6.82 6.61 -9.51
C TYR A 139 -8.35 6.66 -9.49
N GLN A 140 -8.98 5.59 -9.05
CA GLN A 140 -10.41 5.46 -8.83
C GLN A 140 -10.65 5.06 -7.36
N PRO A 141 -11.24 5.94 -6.52
CA PRO A 141 -11.60 5.59 -5.15
C PRO A 141 -12.76 4.56 -5.14
N LEU A 142 -12.80 3.73 -4.11
CA LEU A 142 -13.91 2.79 -3.86
C LEU A 142 -15.00 3.41 -2.98
#